data_AF-A0A564WND0-F1
#
_entry.id   AF-A0A564WND0-F1
#
_cell.length_a   1.000
_cell.length_b   1.000
_cell.length_c   1.000
_cell.angle_alpha   90.00
_cell.angle_beta   90.00
_cell.angle_gamma   90.00
#
_symmetry.space_group_name_H-M   'P 1'
#
loop_
_entity.id
_entity.type
_entity.pdbx_description
1 polymer ?
#
loop_
_entity_poly.entity_id
_entity_poly.type
_entity_poly.pdbx_seq_one_letter_code
_entity_poly.pdbx_strand_id
1 'polypeptide(L)'
;MREFNEIYTNKNNKNLNQVEDYYNNIRDSYEKLFAKIKKVVEKTKNHCLEEAVYKMKKEGKCCIRVTGEEIEKAQEKAVEKECQMEIEVCGEAVSDFYYLLRELCSAAVITDEEAMEIADAVQEEISVENLSLYLKRKIAA
;
A
#
# COMPACT_ATOMS: atom_id res chain seq x y z
N MET A 1 -3.64 12.35 -16.84
CA MET A 1 -2.80 11.29 -17.42
C MET A 1 -3.69 10.11 -17.79
N ARG A 2 -3.27 9.25 -18.72
CA ARG A 2 -4.03 8.07 -19.14
C ARG A 2 -3.84 6.94 -18.13
N GLU A 3 -4.89 6.18 -17.83
CA GLU A 3 -4.79 5.02 -16.92
C GLU A 3 -3.88 3.94 -17.54
N PHE A 4 -3.20 3.12 -16.71
CA PHE A 4 -2.31 2.05 -17.18
C PHE A 4 -2.99 1.17 -18.25
N ASN A 5 -4.26 0.80 -17.99
CA ASN A 5 -5.08 0.03 -18.94
C ASN A 5 -5.29 0.75 -20.28
N GLU A 6 -5.42 2.08 -20.30
CA GLU A 6 -5.59 2.87 -21.54
C GLU A 6 -4.30 2.96 -22.37
N ILE A 7 -3.14 2.93 -21.70
CA ILE A 7 -1.82 2.87 -22.36
C ILE A 7 -1.58 1.46 -22.93
N TYR A 8 -2.03 0.41 -22.23
CA TYR A 8 -1.66 -0.97 -22.52
C TYR A 8 -2.59 -1.75 -23.45
N THR A 9 -3.91 -1.53 -23.39
CA THR A 9 -4.90 -2.35 -24.14
C THR A 9 -4.74 -2.23 -25.67
N ASN A 10 -4.02 -1.23 -26.16
CA ASN A 10 -3.91 -0.92 -27.59
C ASN A 10 -2.69 -1.54 -28.31
N LYS A 11 -1.79 -2.23 -27.59
CA LYS A 11 -0.55 -2.80 -28.17
C LYS A 11 -0.57 -4.32 -28.01
N ASN A 12 -0.97 -5.03 -29.06
CA ASN A 12 -1.13 -6.49 -29.09
C ASN A 12 0.25 -7.21 -29.12
N ASN A 13 1.03 -7.16 -28.04
CA ASN A 13 2.41 -7.67 -27.97
C ASN A 13 2.58 -8.62 -26.76
N LYS A 14 3.09 -9.84 -27.00
CA LYS A 14 3.26 -10.89 -25.98
C LYS A 14 4.11 -10.47 -24.78
N ASN A 15 5.07 -9.57 -24.98
CA ASN A 15 5.91 -9.04 -23.92
C ASN A 15 5.18 -8.01 -23.03
N LEU A 16 4.07 -7.43 -23.52
CA LEU A 16 3.23 -6.52 -22.74
C LEU A 16 2.29 -7.27 -21.79
N ASN A 17 1.91 -8.52 -22.11
CA ASN A 17 1.18 -9.38 -21.17
C ASN A 17 2.00 -9.63 -19.89
N GLN A 18 3.31 -9.78 -20.01
CA GLN A 18 4.18 -9.93 -18.82
C GLN A 18 4.16 -8.65 -17.98
N VAL A 19 4.19 -7.47 -18.60
CA VAL A 19 4.11 -6.21 -17.84
C VAL A 19 2.77 -6.07 -17.11
N GLU A 20 1.67 -6.49 -17.74
CA GLU A 20 0.35 -6.55 -17.12
C GLU A 20 0.30 -7.54 -15.94
N ASP A 21 0.90 -8.72 -16.08
CA ASP A 21 0.98 -9.71 -15.00
C ASP A 21 1.76 -9.17 -13.78
N TYR A 22 2.90 -8.53 -14.02
CA TYR A 22 3.68 -7.91 -12.94
C TYR A 22 2.93 -6.73 -12.30
N TYR A 23 2.28 -5.89 -13.10
CA TYR A 23 1.43 -4.82 -12.59
C TYR A 23 0.29 -5.35 -11.72
N ASN A 24 -0.43 -6.39 -12.17
CA ASN A 24 -1.47 -7.05 -11.38
C ASN A 24 -0.91 -7.63 -10.07
N ASN A 25 0.28 -8.24 -10.11
CA ASN A 25 0.95 -8.74 -8.90
C ASN A 25 1.30 -7.61 -7.91
N ILE A 26 1.73 -6.45 -8.41
CA ILE A 26 1.94 -5.29 -7.55
C ILE A 26 0.60 -4.86 -6.93
N ARG A 27 -0.44 -4.67 -7.74
CA ARG A 27 -1.77 -4.26 -7.25
C ARG A 27 -2.27 -5.20 -6.16
N ASP A 28 -2.23 -6.51 -6.39
CA ASP A 28 -2.66 -7.54 -5.44
C ASP A 28 -1.84 -7.50 -4.13
N SER A 29 -0.53 -7.28 -4.23
CA SER A 29 0.37 -7.18 -3.07
C SER A 29 0.03 -5.96 -2.21
N TYR A 30 -0.17 -4.81 -2.86
CA TYR A 30 -0.59 -3.58 -2.19
C TYR A 30 -1.99 -3.71 -1.58
N GLU A 31 -2.97 -4.30 -2.28
CA GLU A 31 -4.30 -4.56 -1.74
C GLU A 31 -4.25 -5.41 -0.45
N LYS A 32 -3.44 -6.46 -0.44
CA LYS A 32 -3.21 -7.29 0.76
C LYS A 32 -2.57 -6.51 1.90
N LEU A 33 -1.53 -5.73 1.60
CA LEU A 33 -0.86 -4.88 2.59
C LEU A 33 -1.86 -3.90 3.22
N PHE A 34 -2.67 -3.20 2.41
CA PHE A 34 -3.64 -2.23 2.93
C PHE A 34 -4.75 -2.87 3.76
N ALA A 35 -5.25 -4.03 3.32
CA ALA A 35 -6.23 -4.78 4.10
C ALA A 35 -5.67 -5.18 5.48
N LYS A 36 -4.37 -5.51 5.55
CA LYS A 36 -3.69 -5.83 6.81
C LYS A 36 -3.46 -4.59 7.67
N ILE A 37 -2.94 -3.50 7.09
CA ILE A 37 -2.75 -2.22 7.80
C ILE A 37 -4.06 -1.78 8.45
N LYS A 38 -5.18 -1.80 7.70
CA LYS A 38 -6.49 -1.40 8.24
C LYS A 38 -6.87 -2.24 9.46
N LYS A 39 -6.71 -3.56 9.40
CA LYS A 39 -6.97 -4.46 10.52
C LYS A 39 -6.08 -4.17 11.72
N VAL A 40 -4.79 -3.95 11.50
CA VAL A 40 -3.82 -3.65 12.57
C VAL A 40 -4.13 -2.31 13.23
N VAL A 41 -4.45 -1.28 12.45
CA VAL A 41 -4.81 0.06 12.94
C VAL A 41 -6.07 0.01 13.80
N GLU A 42 -7.12 -0.67 13.34
CA GLU A 42 -8.38 -0.83 14.10
C GLU A 42 -8.18 -1.65 15.38
N LYS A 43 -7.47 -2.79 15.29
CA LYS A 43 -7.14 -3.65 16.43
C LYS A 43 -6.34 -2.89 17.49
N THR A 44 -5.33 -2.14 17.07
CA THR A 44 -4.46 -1.38 17.98
C THR A 44 -5.23 -0.25 18.66
N LYS A 45 -6.08 0.48 17.91
CA LYS A 45 -6.96 1.50 18.49
C LYS A 45 -7.86 0.91 19.57
N ASN A 46 -8.54 -0.20 19.28
CA ASN A 46 -9.44 -0.85 20.24
C ASN A 46 -8.66 -1.33 21.47
N HIS A 47 -7.48 -1.92 21.28
CA HIS A 47 -6.62 -2.34 22.38
C HIS A 47 -6.21 -1.18 23.28
N CYS A 48 -5.79 -0.04 22.72
CA CYS A 48 -5.45 1.15 23.51
C CYS A 48 -6.63 1.66 24.34
N LEU A 49 -7.84 1.65 23.77
CA LEU A 49 -9.06 2.05 24.48
C LEU A 49 -9.44 1.07 25.60
N GLU A 50 -9.35 -0.25 25.34
CA GLU A 50 -9.59 -1.28 26.34
C GLU A 50 -8.59 -1.20 27.51
N GLU A 51 -7.30 -0.99 27.22
CA GLU A 51 -6.29 -0.78 28.25
C GLU A 51 -6.58 0.46 29.09
N ALA A 52 -7.05 1.55 28.49
CA ALA A 52 -7.43 2.76 29.21
C ALA A 52 -8.64 2.52 30.14
N VAL A 53 -9.66 1.78 29.66
CA VAL A 53 -10.81 1.38 30.50
C VAL A 53 -10.37 0.48 31.65
N TYR A 54 -9.47 -0.47 31.40
CA TYR A 54 -8.92 -1.35 32.44
C TYR A 54 -8.13 -0.56 33.49
N LYS A 55 -7.25 0.35 33.06
CA LYS A 55 -6.50 1.26 33.96
C LYS A 55 -7.45 2.12 34.78
N MET A 56 -8.49 2.66 34.16
CA MET A 56 -9.50 3.48 34.83
C MET A 56 -10.19 2.72 35.96
N LYS A 57 -10.63 1.47 35.69
CA LYS A 57 -11.24 0.59 36.69
C LYS A 57 -10.25 0.22 37.80
N LYS A 58 -9.01 -0.13 37.45
CA LYS A 58 -7.97 -0.52 38.42
C LYS A 58 -7.56 0.62 39.35
N GLU A 59 -7.49 1.84 38.83
CA GLU A 59 -7.09 3.04 39.58
C GLU A 59 -8.28 3.72 40.28
N GLY A 60 -9.51 3.21 40.12
CA GLY A 60 -10.72 3.81 40.70
C GLY A 60 -11.03 5.21 40.19
N LYS A 61 -10.51 5.58 39.01
CA LYS A 61 -10.72 6.90 38.41
C LYS A 61 -12.04 6.94 37.65
N CYS A 62 -12.71 8.08 37.64
CA CYS A 62 -13.93 8.28 36.83
C CYS A 62 -13.61 8.50 35.34
N CYS A 63 -12.39 8.94 35.01
CA CYS A 63 -11.94 9.15 33.64
C CYS A 63 -10.43 8.97 33.50
N ILE A 64 -9.99 8.55 32.30
CA ILE A 64 -8.60 8.57 31.84
C ILE A 64 -8.59 9.23 30.46
N ARG A 65 -7.59 10.07 30.21
CA ARG A 65 -7.36 10.68 28.90
C ARG A 65 -6.44 9.77 28.09
N VAL A 66 -6.84 9.51 26.84
CA VAL A 66 -6.00 8.91 25.80
C VAL A 66 -5.94 9.92 24.66
N THR A 67 -4.75 10.23 24.17
CA THR A 67 -4.60 11.21 23.06
C THR A 67 -4.60 10.51 21.70
N GLY A 68 -4.93 11.27 20.66
CA GLY A 68 -4.79 10.81 19.27
C GLY A 68 -3.33 10.43 18.95
N GLU A 69 -2.38 11.26 19.39
CA GLU A 69 -0.94 11.02 19.19
C GLU A 69 -0.44 9.71 19.84
N GLU A 70 -0.97 9.35 21.02
CA GLU A 70 -0.63 8.08 21.68
C GLU A 70 -1.13 6.88 20.88
N ILE A 71 -2.35 6.98 20.34
CA ILE A 71 -2.95 5.95 19.49
C ILE A 71 -2.20 5.84 18.16
N GLU A 72 -1.89 6.97 17.51
CA GLU A 72 -1.16 7.01 16.24
C GLU A 72 0.23 6.38 16.38
N LYS A 73 1.01 6.75 17.40
CA LYS A 73 2.32 6.14 17.66
C LYS A 73 2.24 4.63 17.95
N ALA A 74 1.18 4.19 18.63
CA ALA A 74 0.96 2.76 18.87
C ALA A 74 0.62 2.03 17.57
N GLN A 75 -0.21 2.65 16.72
CA GLN A 75 -0.58 2.11 15.41
C GLN A 75 0.62 2.02 14.46
N GLU A 76 1.47 3.05 14.39
CA GLU A 76 2.70 3.04 13.57
C GLU A 76 3.60 1.86 13.95
N LYS A 77 3.92 1.71 15.24
CA LYS A 77 4.74 0.60 15.72
C LYS A 77 4.11 -0.77 15.46
N ALA A 78 2.79 -0.87 15.61
CA ALA A 78 2.07 -2.11 15.35
C ALA A 78 2.07 -2.46 13.85
N VAL A 79 1.92 -1.47 12.98
CA VAL A 79 1.98 -1.65 11.52
C VAL A 79 3.38 -2.05 11.09
N GLU A 80 4.43 -1.36 11.54
CA GLU A 80 5.83 -1.71 11.25
C GLU A 80 6.13 -3.16 11.61
N LYS A 81 5.67 -3.61 12.78
CA LYS A 81 5.92 -4.97 13.27
C LYS A 81 5.04 -6.03 12.61
N GLU A 82 3.74 -5.80 12.53
CA GLU A 82 2.78 -6.81 12.07
C GLU A 82 2.71 -6.89 10.53
N CYS A 83 3.03 -5.82 9.79
CA CYS A 83 2.95 -5.77 8.33
C CYS A 83 4.31 -5.88 7.62
N GLN A 84 5.41 -6.14 8.35
CA GLN A 84 6.77 -6.17 7.78
C GLN A 84 6.90 -7.09 6.57
N MET A 85 6.37 -8.31 6.67
CA MET A 85 6.45 -9.29 5.59
C MET A 85 5.70 -8.81 4.33
N GLU A 86 4.52 -8.21 4.47
CA GLU A 86 3.77 -7.67 3.33
C GLU A 86 4.46 -6.44 2.72
N ILE A 87 5.12 -5.63 3.54
CA ILE A 87 5.94 -4.50 3.05
C ILE A 87 7.11 -5.02 2.21
N GLU A 88 7.80 -6.07 2.68
CA GLU A 88 8.89 -6.73 1.95
C GLU A 88 8.39 -7.31 0.61
N VAL A 89 7.25 -8.01 0.61
CA VAL A 89 6.63 -8.56 -0.62
C VAL A 89 6.25 -7.46 -1.61
N CYS A 90 5.68 -6.34 -1.15
CA CYS A 90 5.42 -5.19 -2.02
C CYS A 90 6.72 -4.62 -2.62
N GLY A 91 7.78 -4.53 -1.82
CA GLY A 91 9.09 -4.08 -2.27
C GLY A 91 9.69 -4.99 -3.34
N GLU A 92 9.59 -6.31 -3.16
CA GLU A 92 10.00 -7.31 -4.15
C GLU A 92 9.19 -7.19 -5.45
N ALA A 93 7.86 -7.13 -5.36
CA ALA A 93 6.99 -7.00 -6.54
C ALA A 93 7.30 -5.74 -7.38
N VAL A 94 7.57 -4.62 -6.70
CA VAL A 94 8.00 -3.37 -7.37
C VAL A 94 9.38 -3.53 -7.99
N SER A 95 10.35 -4.10 -7.27
CA SER A 95 11.70 -4.33 -7.78
C SER A 95 11.69 -5.21 -9.03
N ASP A 96 10.92 -6.30 -9.02
CA ASP A 96 10.83 -7.22 -10.15
C ASP A 96 10.22 -6.56 -11.38
N PHE A 97 9.23 -5.69 -11.20
CA PHE A 97 8.64 -4.91 -12.29
C PHE A 97 9.64 -3.95 -12.92
N TYR A 98 10.40 -3.21 -12.11
CA TYR A 98 11.46 -2.33 -12.65
C TYR A 98 12.58 -3.13 -13.33
N TYR A 99 12.89 -4.33 -12.82
CA TYR A 99 13.82 -5.24 -13.48
C TYR A 99 13.29 -5.67 -14.85
N LEU A 100 12.02 -6.08 -14.95
CA LEU A 100 11.38 -6.42 -16.21
C LEU A 100 11.43 -5.25 -17.21
N LEU A 101 11.05 -4.04 -16.80
CA LEU A 101 11.09 -2.86 -17.68
C LEU A 101 12.50 -2.64 -18.24
N ARG A 102 13.53 -2.79 -17.40
CA ARG A 102 14.92 -2.67 -17.82
C ARG A 102 15.33 -3.76 -18.81
N GLU A 103 14.91 -5.00 -18.61
CA GLU A 103 15.16 -6.10 -19.54
C GLU A 103 14.49 -5.84 -20.90
N LEU A 104 13.24 -5.37 -20.89
CA LEU A 104 12.50 -5.03 -22.10
C LEU A 104 13.16 -3.86 -22.88
N CYS A 105 13.64 -2.82 -22.18
CA CYS A 105 14.46 -1.78 -22.78
C CYS A 105 15.76 -2.34 -23.39
N SER A 106 16.48 -3.17 -22.63
CA SER A 106 17.77 -3.73 -23.06
C SER A 106 17.63 -4.65 -24.28
N ALA A 107 16.49 -5.32 -24.41
CA ALA A 107 16.13 -6.14 -25.56
C ALA A 107 15.53 -5.33 -26.73
N ALA A 108 15.47 -3.99 -26.62
CA ALA A 108 14.83 -3.09 -27.59
C ALA A 108 13.36 -3.45 -27.91
N VAL A 109 12.66 -4.04 -26.94
CA VAL A 109 11.23 -4.37 -27.05
C VAL A 109 10.36 -3.13 -26.83
N ILE A 110 10.79 -2.27 -25.89
CA ILE A 110 10.21 -0.97 -25.58
C ILE A 110 11.32 0.08 -25.57
N THR A 111 10.97 1.34 -25.77
CA THR A 111 11.92 2.46 -25.60
C THR A 111 12.07 2.86 -24.13
N ASP A 112 13.14 3.58 -23.81
CA ASP A 112 13.32 4.16 -22.47
C ASP A 112 12.18 5.13 -22.10
N GLU A 113 11.65 5.86 -23.09
CA GLU A 113 10.50 6.76 -22.92
C GLU A 113 9.23 5.97 -22.58
N GLU A 114 8.97 4.87 -23.30
CA GLU A 114 7.86 3.97 -22.99
C GLU A 114 8.01 3.36 -21.59
N ALA A 115 9.20 2.89 -21.21
CA ALA A 115 9.43 2.33 -19.88
C ALA A 115 9.19 3.35 -18.76
N MET A 116 9.57 4.61 -18.97
CA MET A 116 9.28 5.69 -18.02
C MET A 116 7.79 6.00 -17.93
N GLU A 117 7.07 6.12 -19.05
CA GLU A 117 5.61 6.32 -19.04
C GLU A 117 4.88 5.20 -18.28
N ILE A 118 5.35 3.97 -18.46
CA ILE A 118 4.81 2.79 -17.80
C ILE A 118 5.08 2.84 -16.29
N ALA A 119 6.32 3.12 -15.90
CA ALA A 119 6.69 3.26 -14.50
C ALA A 119 5.90 4.37 -13.80
N ASP A 120 5.75 5.52 -14.45
CA ASP A 120 5.01 6.67 -13.91
C ASP A 120 3.53 6.31 -13.74
N ALA A 121 2.89 5.68 -14.73
CA ALA A 121 1.49 5.27 -14.63
C ALA A 121 1.25 4.29 -13.46
N VAL A 122 2.13 3.31 -13.29
CA VAL A 122 2.08 2.36 -12.17
C VAL A 122 2.31 3.07 -10.83
N GLN A 123 3.29 3.96 -10.76
CA GLN A 123 3.59 4.73 -9.56
C GLN A 123 2.45 5.67 -9.17
N GLU A 124 1.78 6.34 -10.12
CA GLU A 124 0.63 7.22 -9.84
C GLU A 124 -0.55 6.45 -9.26
N GLU A 125 -0.84 5.27 -9.81
CA GLU A 125 -1.95 4.44 -9.36
C GLU A 125 -1.70 3.84 -7.98
N ILE A 126 -0.44 3.47 -7.70
CA ILE A 126 -0.02 2.89 -6.42
C ILE A 126 0.37 3.97 -5.40
N SER A 127 0.50 5.23 -5.82
CA SER A 127 0.97 6.32 -4.97
C SER A 127 0.16 6.42 -3.68
N VAL A 128 0.92 6.59 -2.58
CA VAL A 128 0.42 6.67 -1.20
C VAL A 128 -0.60 7.80 -1.03
N GLU A 129 -0.60 8.84 -1.87
CA GLU A 129 -1.60 9.91 -1.83
C GLU A 129 -3.00 9.41 -2.22
N ASN A 130 -3.13 8.63 -3.29
CA ASN A 130 -4.42 8.08 -3.73
C ASN A 130 -4.95 7.03 -2.74
N LEU A 131 -4.06 6.23 -2.16
CA LEU A 131 -4.41 5.24 -1.13
C LEU A 131 -4.69 5.85 0.25
N SER A 132 -3.97 6.91 0.64
CA SER A 132 -4.30 7.68 1.86
C SER A 132 -5.59 8.48 1.70
N LEU A 133 -5.90 8.99 0.50
CA LEU A 133 -7.19 9.61 0.18
C LEU A 133 -8.34 8.60 0.22
N TYR A 134 -8.14 7.37 -0.25
CA TYR A 134 -9.11 6.29 -0.18
C TYR A 134 -9.43 5.87 1.27
N LEU A 135 -8.40 5.80 2.13
CA LEU A 135 -8.55 5.52 3.56
C LEU A 135 -9.18 6.70 4.32
N LYS A 136 -8.79 7.94 4.03
CA LYS A 136 -9.37 9.15 4.63
C LYS A 136 -10.85 9.34 4.27
N ARG A 137 -11.27 9.00 3.04
CA ARG A 137 -12.67 9.10 2.59
C ARG A 137 -13.60 8.02 3.14
N LYS A 138 -13.09 6.84 3.52
CA LYS A 138 -13.88 5.75 4.15
C LYS A 138 -13.91 5.77 5.67
N ILE A 139 -13.11 6.61 6.32
CA ILE A 139 -13.14 6.84 7.77
C ILE A 139 -14.05 8.03 8.12
N ALA A 140 -14.36 8.89 7.14
CA ALA A 140 -15.25 10.05 7.29
C ALA A 140 -16.71 9.81 6.84
N ALA A 141 -17.09 8.57 6.52
CA ALA A 141 -18.45 8.13 6.17
C ALA A 141 -18.87 6.98 7.09
#